data_AF-A0A418AM27-F1
#
_entry.id   AF-A0A418AM27-F1
#
_cell.length_a   1.000
_cell.length_b   1.000
_cell.length_c   1.000
_cell.angle_alpha   90.00
_cell.angle_beta   90.00
_cell.angle_gamma   90.00
#
_symmetry.space_group_name_H-M   'P 1'
#
loop_
_entity.id
_entity.type
_entity.pdbx_description
1 polymer ?
#
loop_
_entity_poly.entity_id
_entity_poly.type
_entity_poly.pdbx_seq_one_letter_code
_entity_poly.pdbx_strand_id
1 'polypeptide(L)'
;MPPKKQGAEESAAARFGRVRNNLKMGLVGLPNVGKSSLFNLLTAQSVAAENFPFCTIDPNEARCAVPDERYEWYLLGSHARYPAYLQCTDIAGLIRGASEGAGLGNAFLSHIQAVDGIFHVIRAFESEEVVHVDDTVGDNAIPCGNGLLWRDQVDPIRDLETIQGELCKKDLAYVLAQRKLREVDVRKNPTMKLPPLFFT
;
A
#
# COMPACT_ATOMS: atom_id res chain seq x y z
N MET A 1 -35.42 -26.54 25.46
CA MET A 1 -34.21 -25.79 25.85
C MET A 1 -33.71 -25.05 24.62
N PRO A 2 -33.51 -23.72 24.67
CA PRO A 2 -32.83 -23.02 23.59
C PRO A 2 -31.38 -23.53 23.51
N PRO A 3 -30.82 -23.77 22.32
CA PRO A 3 -29.44 -24.22 22.21
C PRO A 3 -28.52 -23.10 22.71
N LYS A 4 -27.61 -23.45 23.63
CA LYS A 4 -26.54 -22.57 24.10
C LYS A 4 -25.76 -22.06 22.89
N LYS A 5 -25.74 -20.73 22.67
CA LYS A 5 -24.74 -20.07 21.83
C LYS A 5 -23.36 -20.50 22.34
N GLN A 6 -22.70 -21.38 21.60
CA GLN A 6 -21.27 -21.60 21.76
C GLN A 6 -20.62 -20.25 21.40
N GLY A 7 -20.06 -19.59 22.40
CA GLY A 7 -19.29 -18.37 22.19
C GLY A 7 -18.13 -18.72 21.29
N ALA A 8 -18.15 -18.19 20.07
CA ALA A 8 -16.92 -18.05 19.30
C ALA A 8 -16.01 -17.20 20.19
N GLU A 9 -14.87 -17.75 20.59
CA GLU A 9 -13.78 -16.97 21.14
C GLU A 9 -13.35 -15.98 20.06
N GLU A 10 -13.98 -14.80 20.05
CA GLU A 10 -13.46 -13.66 19.31
C GLU A 10 -12.09 -13.37 19.92
N SER A 11 -11.03 -13.75 19.21
CA SER A 11 -9.68 -13.32 19.56
C SER A 11 -9.74 -11.80 19.73
N ALA A 12 -9.62 -11.32 20.96
CA ALA A 12 -9.67 -9.90 21.32
C ALA A 12 -8.39 -9.17 20.85
N ALA A 13 -7.90 -9.50 19.66
CA ALA A 13 -6.89 -8.74 18.97
C ALA A 13 -7.47 -7.36 18.66
N ALA A 14 -6.85 -6.33 19.22
CA ALA A 14 -7.20 -4.96 18.91
C ALA A 14 -7.13 -4.75 17.39
N ARG A 15 -8.19 -4.19 16.82
CA ARG A 15 -8.21 -3.85 15.38
C ARG A 15 -7.19 -2.74 15.13
N PHE A 16 -6.22 -3.01 14.26
CA PHE A 16 -5.22 -2.04 13.85
C PHE A 16 -5.68 -1.31 12.59
N GLY A 17 -5.52 0.02 12.55
CA GLY A 17 -5.86 0.85 11.39
C GLY A 17 -6.85 1.96 11.71
N ARG A 18 -7.41 2.58 10.66
CA ARG A 18 -8.36 3.68 10.78
C ARG A 18 -9.76 3.18 11.14
N VAL A 19 -10.46 3.93 11.98
CA VAL A 19 -11.85 3.64 12.37
C VAL A 19 -12.80 4.18 11.30
N ARG A 20 -12.99 3.43 10.20
CA ARG A 20 -13.91 3.76 9.09
C ARG A 20 -14.46 2.49 8.43
N ASN A 21 -15.64 2.60 7.81
CA ASN A 21 -16.27 1.49 7.07
C ASN A 21 -15.87 1.44 5.59
N ASN A 22 -15.39 2.55 5.04
CA ASN A 22 -14.92 2.65 3.65
C ASN A 22 -13.40 2.67 3.64
N LEU A 23 -12.81 1.48 3.52
CA LEU A 23 -11.36 1.30 3.44
C LEU A 23 -10.88 1.38 1.99
N LYS A 24 -9.71 1.99 1.79
CA LYS A 24 -9.06 2.10 0.49
C LYS A 24 -7.75 1.32 0.48
N MET A 25 -7.49 0.60 -0.61
CA MET A 25 -6.23 -0.08 -0.88
C MET A 25 -5.44 0.68 -1.93
N GLY A 26 -4.13 0.85 -1.75
CA GLY A 26 -3.25 1.48 -2.73
C GLY A 26 -2.35 0.46 -3.43
N LEU A 27 -2.25 0.50 -4.76
CA LEU A 27 -1.25 -0.27 -5.50
C LEU A 27 0.09 0.47 -5.46
N VAL A 28 1.12 -0.20 -4.97
CA VAL A 28 2.48 0.33 -4.85
C VAL A 28 3.46 -0.63 -5.51
N GLY A 29 4.43 -0.08 -6.22
CA GLY A 29 5.53 -0.84 -6.82
C GLY A 29 6.52 0.10 -7.49
N LEU A 30 7.66 -0.44 -7.89
CA LEU A 30 8.61 0.28 -8.73
C LEU A 30 8.01 0.58 -10.11
N PRO A 31 8.61 1.47 -10.91
CA PRO A 31 8.19 1.69 -12.28
C PRO A 31 8.28 0.39 -13.09
N ASN A 32 7.37 0.23 -14.06
CA ASN A 32 7.35 -0.89 -15.00
C ASN A 32 7.16 -2.31 -14.41
N VAL A 33 6.75 -2.45 -13.15
CA VAL A 33 6.41 -3.77 -12.55
C VAL A 33 5.05 -4.33 -13.00
N GLY A 34 4.33 -3.62 -13.88
CA GLY A 34 2.98 -4.00 -14.32
C GLY A 34 1.84 -3.43 -13.46
N LYS A 35 2.12 -2.48 -12.57
CA LYS A 35 1.14 -1.82 -11.69
C LYS A 35 -0.06 -1.24 -12.45
N SER A 36 0.17 -0.41 -13.47
CA SER A 36 -0.90 0.20 -14.25
C SER A 36 -1.65 -0.84 -15.11
N SER A 37 -0.98 -1.91 -15.55
CA SER A 37 -1.65 -3.03 -16.23
C SER A 37 -2.62 -3.75 -15.30
N LEU A 38 -2.19 -4.04 -14.06
CA LEU A 38 -3.05 -4.61 -13.03
C LEU A 38 -4.22 -3.67 -12.69
N PHE A 39 -3.96 -2.37 -12.55
CA PHE A 39 -5.01 -1.38 -12.31
C PHE A 39 -6.03 -1.29 -13.46
N ASN A 40 -5.57 -1.37 -14.71
CA ASN A 40 -6.44 -1.37 -15.88
C ASN A 40 -7.31 -2.63 -15.92
N LEU A 41 -6.78 -3.80 -15.54
CA LEU A 41 -7.57 -5.02 -15.41
C LEU A 41 -8.66 -4.90 -14.33
N LEU A 42 -8.30 -4.34 -13.16
CA LEU A 42 -9.24 -4.09 -12.07
C LEU A 42 -10.31 -3.05 -12.46
N THR A 43 -9.92 -2.01 -13.19
CA THR A 43 -10.83 -0.98 -13.70
C THR A 43 -11.75 -1.52 -14.80
N ALA A 44 -11.26 -2.39 -15.68
CA ALA A 44 -12.11 -3.05 -16.70
C ALA A 44 -13.17 -3.96 -16.08
N GLN A 45 -12.91 -4.51 -14.89
CA GLN A 45 -13.89 -5.27 -14.10
C GLN A 45 -14.74 -4.40 -13.17
N SER A 46 -14.47 -3.10 -13.10
CA SER A 46 -15.22 -2.17 -12.25
C SER A 46 -16.59 -1.86 -12.84
N VAL A 47 -17.59 -1.72 -11.95
CA VAL A 47 -18.97 -1.40 -12.35
C VAL A 47 -19.05 0.07 -12.76
N ALA A 48 -19.76 0.37 -13.85
CA ALA A 48 -19.98 1.73 -14.32
C ALA A 48 -20.51 2.65 -13.20
N ALA A 49 -19.94 3.85 -13.11
CA ALA A 49 -20.20 4.87 -12.08
C ALA A 49 -21.68 5.29 -11.97
N GLU A 50 -22.50 4.97 -12.98
CA GLU A 50 -23.90 5.33 -13.10
C GLU A 50 -24.77 4.80 -11.94
N ASN A 51 -24.34 3.74 -11.23
CA ASN A 51 -25.09 3.15 -10.14
C ASN A 51 -24.97 3.90 -8.79
N PHE A 52 -24.14 4.94 -8.67
CA PHE A 52 -23.88 5.61 -7.39
C PHE A 52 -23.88 7.16 -7.48
N PRO A 53 -24.95 7.84 -7.02
CA PRO A 53 -25.16 9.28 -7.25
C PRO A 53 -24.26 10.25 -6.44
N PHE A 54 -23.20 9.78 -5.79
CA PHE A 54 -22.39 10.61 -4.88
C PHE A 54 -20.87 10.41 -5.00
N CYS A 55 -20.38 9.70 -6.02
CA CYS A 55 -18.97 9.33 -6.10
C CYS A 55 -18.27 10.05 -7.25
N THR A 56 -17.43 11.03 -6.91
CA THR A 56 -16.38 11.49 -7.82
C THR A 56 -15.37 10.36 -7.94
N ILE A 57 -15.29 9.71 -9.11
CA ILE A 57 -14.26 8.72 -9.39
C ILE A 57 -13.08 9.48 -9.98
N ASP A 58 -12.04 9.68 -9.17
CA ASP A 58 -10.76 10.14 -9.69
C ASP A 58 -10.20 9.08 -10.68
N PRO A 59 -9.48 9.47 -11.74
CA PRO A 59 -9.00 8.53 -12.77
C PRO A 59 -8.08 7.42 -12.23
N ASN A 60 -7.55 7.61 -11.03
CA ASN A 60 -6.67 6.67 -10.35
C ASN A 60 -7.41 5.83 -9.29
N GLU A 61 -8.74 5.89 -9.20
CA GLU A 61 -9.53 5.06 -8.29
C GLU A 61 -10.42 4.07 -9.04
N ALA A 62 -10.39 2.81 -8.62
CA ALA A 62 -11.22 1.73 -9.14
C ALA A 62 -12.05 1.11 -8.02
N ARG A 63 -13.29 0.70 -8.33
CA ARG A 63 -14.16 -0.05 -7.42
C ARG A 63 -14.39 -1.45 -7.96
N CYS A 64 -13.84 -2.44 -7.27
CA CYS A 64 -13.93 -3.83 -7.66
C CYS A 64 -14.98 -4.53 -6.82
N ALA A 65 -15.92 -5.24 -7.43
CA ALA A 65 -16.84 -6.09 -6.68
C ALA A 65 -16.06 -7.26 -6.06
N VAL A 66 -16.32 -7.56 -4.79
CA VAL A 66 -15.67 -8.67 -4.08
C VAL A 66 -16.34 -9.97 -4.51
N PRO A 67 -15.62 -10.92 -5.14
CA PRO A 67 -16.20 -12.21 -5.50
C PRO A 67 -16.48 -13.02 -4.23
N ASP A 68 -17.74 -13.39 -4.01
CA ASP A 68 -18.17 -14.19 -2.86
C ASP A 68 -19.24 -15.22 -3.29
N GLU A 69 -18.88 -16.50 -3.25
CA GLU A 69 -19.78 -17.60 -3.61
C GLU A 69 -21.01 -17.67 -2.71
N ARG A 70 -20.89 -17.23 -1.45
CA ARG A 70 -22.03 -17.20 -0.51
C ARG A 70 -23.04 -16.16 -0.93
N TYR A 71 -22.55 -15.01 -1.41
CA TYR A 71 -23.40 -13.95 -1.93
C TYR A 71 -24.18 -14.44 -3.17
N GLU A 72 -23.50 -15.12 -4.09
CA GLU A 72 -24.14 -15.71 -5.28
C GLU A 72 -25.20 -16.75 -4.91
N TRP A 73 -24.92 -17.62 -3.93
CA TRP A 73 -25.90 -18.59 -3.42
C TRP A 73 -27.17 -17.92 -2.89
N TYR A 74 -27.04 -16.86 -2.08
CA TYR A 74 -28.19 -16.12 -1.55
C TYR A 74 -28.97 -15.36 -2.65
N LEU A 75 -28.34 -15.09 -3.78
CA LEU A 75 -28.92 -14.27 -4.84
C LEU A 75 -29.82 -15.05 -5.81
N LEU A 76 -29.88 -16.39 -5.71
CA LEU A 76 -30.63 -17.29 -6.60
C LEU A 76 -32.15 -17.03 -6.70
N GLY A 77 -32.69 -16.02 -6.00
CA GLY A 77 -34.08 -15.57 -6.11
C GLY A 77 -34.31 -14.06 -6.05
N SER A 78 -33.25 -13.22 -6.12
CA SER A 78 -33.37 -11.75 -6.02
C SER A 78 -33.09 -11.05 -7.34
N HIS A 79 -33.91 -10.06 -7.69
CA HIS A 79 -33.69 -9.19 -8.85
C HIS A 79 -32.68 -8.06 -8.57
N ALA A 80 -32.46 -7.71 -7.30
CA ALA A 80 -31.54 -6.63 -6.91
C ALA A 80 -30.21 -7.21 -6.41
N ARG A 81 -29.10 -6.66 -6.93
CA ARG A 81 -27.72 -7.07 -6.62
C ARG A 81 -26.97 -5.94 -5.95
N TYR A 82 -26.47 -6.17 -4.75
CA TYR A 82 -25.63 -5.25 -3.97
C TYR A 82 -24.39 -6.00 -3.44
N PRO A 83 -23.38 -6.24 -4.29
CA PRO A 83 -22.15 -6.88 -3.84
C PRO A 83 -21.35 -5.94 -2.91
N ALA A 84 -20.45 -6.51 -2.12
CA ALA A 84 -19.44 -5.72 -1.42
C ALA A 84 -18.41 -5.19 -2.43
N TYR A 85 -17.81 -4.03 -2.15
CA TYR A 85 -16.83 -3.41 -3.03
C TYR A 85 -15.51 -3.16 -2.31
N LEU A 86 -14.42 -3.41 -3.02
CA LEU A 86 -13.07 -3.01 -2.65
C LEU A 86 -12.70 -1.76 -3.45
N GLN A 87 -12.29 -0.70 -2.76
CA GLN A 87 -11.76 0.51 -3.41
C GLN A 87 -10.25 0.38 -3.54
N CYS A 88 -9.76 0.45 -4.77
CA CYS A 88 -8.35 0.39 -5.11
C CYS A 88 -7.91 1.73 -5.71
N THR A 89 -6.74 2.22 -5.33
CA THR A 89 -6.14 3.45 -5.86
C THR A 89 -4.81 3.12 -6.50
N ASP A 90 -4.58 3.55 -7.73
CA ASP A 90 -3.27 3.47 -8.37
C ASP A 90 -2.36 4.58 -7.82
N ILE A 91 -1.31 4.20 -7.08
CA ILE A 91 -0.33 5.16 -6.59
C ILE A 91 0.81 5.19 -7.61
N ALA A 92 1.21 6.38 -8.08
CA ALA A 92 2.30 6.52 -9.05
C ALA A 92 3.55 5.72 -8.65
N GLY A 93 4.38 5.26 -9.60
CA GLY A 93 5.56 4.44 -9.26
C GLY A 93 6.52 5.16 -8.32
N LEU A 94 7.02 4.45 -7.29
CA LEU A 94 8.05 4.98 -6.39
C LEU A 94 9.37 5.09 -7.16
N ILE A 95 9.98 6.28 -7.17
CA ILE A 95 11.38 6.45 -7.64
C ILE A 95 12.27 6.53 -6.40
N ARG A 96 13.45 5.91 -6.43
CA ARG A 96 14.46 6.00 -5.36
C ARG A 96 14.74 7.47 -5.00
N GLY A 97 14.95 7.75 -3.72
CA GLY A 97 15.17 9.12 -3.21
C GLY A 97 13.87 9.88 -2.88
N ALA A 98 12.74 9.19 -2.80
CA ALA A 98 11.47 9.83 -2.46
C ALA A 98 11.44 10.45 -1.06
N SER A 99 12.17 9.86 -0.11
CA SER A 99 12.31 10.37 1.26
C SER A 99 13.18 11.62 1.38
N GLU A 100 14.08 11.87 0.41
CA GLU A 100 15.06 12.99 0.44
C GLU A 100 14.49 14.30 -0.14
N GLY A 101 13.25 14.30 -0.63
CA GLY A 101 12.53 15.52 -0.98
C GLY A 101 12.68 16.00 -2.43
N ALA A 102 13.12 15.12 -3.34
CA ALA A 102 13.05 15.37 -4.78
C ALA A 102 11.58 15.33 -5.27
N GLY A 103 10.81 16.39 -4.98
CA GLY A 103 9.51 16.78 -5.57
C GLY A 103 8.43 15.70 -5.73
N LEU A 104 8.64 14.74 -6.64
CA LEU A 104 7.74 13.61 -6.93
C LEU A 104 7.60 12.62 -5.78
N GLY A 105 8.65 12.42 -4.98
CA GLY A 105 8.63 11.44 -3.89
C GLY A 105 7.69 11.76 -2.73
N ASN A 106 7.53 13.04 -2.41
CA ASN A 106 6.60 13.47 -1.36
C ASN A 106 5.14 13.34 -1.78
N ALA A 107 4.84 13.52 -3.07
CA ALA A 107 3.50 13.28 -3.61
C ALA A 107 3.14 11.79 -3.54
N PHE A 108 4.09 10.90 -3.83
CA PHE A 108 3.89 9.46 -3.66
C PHE A 108 3.54 9.08 -2.22
N LEU A 109 4.31 9.58 -1.24
CA LEU A 109 4.10 9.28 0.16
C LEU A 109 2.79 9.89 0.71
N SER A 110 2.36 11.05 0.22
CA SER A 110 1.06 11.62 0.60
C SER A 110 -0.12 10.81 0.05
N HIS A 111 0.00 10.22 -1.14
CA HIS A 111 -0.99 9.28 -1.67
C HIS A 111 -1.05 7.98 -0.86
N ILE A 112 0.08 7.44 -0.40
CA ILE A 112 0.09 6.30 0.52
C ILE A 112 -0.60 6.64 1.84
N GLN A 113 -0.38 7.84 2.37
CA GLN A 113 -1.08 8.31 3.56
C GLN A 113 -2.59 8.46 3.36
N ALA A 114 -3.11 8.47 2.13
CA ALA A 114 -4.55 8.52 1.89
C ALA A 114 -5.22 7.14 1.90
N VAL A 115 -4.45 6.04 1.78
CA VAL A 115 -4.98 4.67 1.77
C VAL A 115 -4.87 4.01 3.15
N ASP A 116 -5.58 2.90 3.34
CA ASP A 116 -5.64 2.12 4.59
C ASP A 116 -4.87 0.80 4.50
N GLY A 117 -4.56 0.33 3.29
CA GLY A 117 -3.71 -0.82 3.03
C GLY A 117 -3.00 -0.71 1.70
N ILE A 118 -2.00 -1.56 1.49
CA ILE A 118 -1.12 -1.53 0.32
C ILE A 118 -1.12 -2.89 -0.38
N PHE A 119 -1.31 -2.90 -1.69
CA PHE A 119 -0.96 -4.00 -2.58
C PHE A 119 0.43 -3.73 -3.15
N HIS A 120 1.40 -4.52 -2.73
CA HIS A 120 2.78 -4.41 -3.20
C HIS A 120 2.96 -5.26 -4.46
N VAL A 121 3.12 -4.61 -5.61
CA VAL A 121 3.37 -5.24 -6.91
C VAL A 121 4.88 -5.37 -7.12
N ILE A 122 5.35 -6.60 -7.24
CA ILE A 122 6.77 -6.94 -7.39
C ILE A 122 6.96 -7.61 -8.76
N ARG A 123 8.02 -7.22 -9.48
CA ARG A 123 8.36 -7.83 -10.76
C ARG A 123 9.01 -9.19 -10.53
N ALA A 124 8.42 -10.25 -11.09
CA ALA A 124 8.95 -11.61 -11.03
C ALA A 124 9.09 -12.23 -12.44
N PHE A 125 9.35 -11.40 -13.45
CA PHE A 125 9.52 -11.81 -14.84
C PHE A 125 10.63 -11.02 -15.52
N GLU A 126 11.42 -11.69 -16.35
CA GLU A 126 12.44 -11.08 -17.20
C GLU A 126 11.78 -10.50 -18.47
N SER A 127 12.27 -9.36 -18.94
CA SER A 127 11.82 -8.72 -20.19
C SER A 127 12.88 -7.75 -20.68
N GLU A 128 13.26 -7.90 -21.94
CA GLU A 128 14.27 -7.08 -22.64
C GLU A 128 13.78 -5.65 -22.93
N GLU A 129 12.45 -5.43 -22.95
CA GLU A 129 11.84 -4.14 -23.26
C GLU A 129 11.71 -3.23 -22.04
N VAL A 130 11.95 -3.76 -20.83
CA VAL A 130 11.73 -3.05 -19.58
C VAL A 130 13.05 -2.77 -18.88
N VAL A 131 13.57 -1.56 -19.10
CA VAL A 131 14.75 -1.03 -18.39
C VAL A 131 14.47 -0.98 -16.90
N HIS A 132 15.38 -1.53 -16.09
CA HIS A 132 15.26 -1.50 -14.64
C HIS A 132 15.72 -0.12 -14.15
N VAL A 133 14.84 0.58 -13.43
CA VAL A 133 15.12 1.98 -13.00
C VAL A 133 16.29 2.04 -12.01
N ASP A 134 16.66 0.90 -11.43
CA ASP A 134 17.78 0.75 -10.51
C ASP A 134 19.11 0.39 -11.19
N ASP A 135 19.20 0.48 -12.52
CA ASP A 135 20.44 0.41 -13.30
C ASP A 135 21.34 1.64 -13.10
N THR A 136 21.34 2.20 -11.89
CA THR A 136 22.32 3.21 -11.52
C THR A 136 23.68 2.53 -11.49
N VAL A 137 24.45 2.82 -12.53
CA VAL A 137 25.89 2.64 -12.65
C VAL A 137 26.55 2.89 -11.29
N GLY A 138 26.83 1.81 -10.56
CA GLY A 138 27.47 1.83 -9.26
C GLY A 138 28.61 0.84 -9.29
N ASP A 139 29.83 1.35 -9.13
CA ASP A 139 31.12 0.67 -9.24
C ASP A 139 31.38 -0.46 -8.21
N ASN A 140 30.33 -1.03 -7.61
CA ASN A 140 30.41 -2.08 -6.58
C ASN A 140 30.05 -3.46 -7.14
N ALA A 141 30.56 -3.78 -8.33
CA ALA A 141 30.53 -5.15 -8.83
C ALA A 141 31.34 -6.05 -7.88
N ILE A 142 30.69 -7.07 -7.30
CA ILE A 142 31.38 -8.15 -6.60
C ILE A 142 32.08 -8.98 -7.69
N PRO A 143 33.42 -9.11 -7.68
CA PRO A 143 34.12 -9.88 -8.69
C PRO A 143 33.89 -11.38 -8.40
N CYS A 144 32.89 -11.96 -9.06
CA CYS A 144 32.75 -13.40 -9.12
C CYS A 144 33.55 -13.90 -10.32
N GLY A 145 34.53 -14.76 -10.04
CA GLY A 145 35.43 -15.32 -11.04
C GLY A 145 34.67 -15.95 -12.20
N ASN A 146 35.18 -15.65 -13.40
CA ASN A 146 34.84 -16.30 -14.68
C ASN A 146 33.61 -15.71 -15.39
N GLY A 147 33.63 -14.41 -15.66
CA GLY A 147 32.75 -13.76 -16.65
C GLY A 147 31.86 -12.67 -16.05
N LEU A 148 31.75 -11.53 -16.75
CA LEU A 148 30.75 -10.50 -16.43
C LEU A 148 29.36 -11.13 -16.57
N LEU A 149 28.75 -11.47 -15.44
CA LEU A 149 27.46 -12.13 -15.37
C LEU A 149 26.47 -11.21 -14.64
N TRP A 150 25.44 -10.83 -15.41
CA TRP A 150 24.14 -10.29 -15.01
C TRP A 150 24.06 -8.82 -14.58
N ARG A 151 24.06 -7.94 -15.59
CA ARG A 151 23.73 -6.51 -15.46
C ARG A 151 22.21 -6.23 -15.46
N ASP A 152 21.40 -7.22 -15.83
CA ASP A 152 19.95 -7.08 -16.08
C ASP A 152 19.08 -8.06 -15.26
N GLN A 153 19.61 -8.64 -14.16
CA GLN A 153 18.83 -9.63 -13.41
C GLN A 153 17.78 -8.95 -12.54
N VAL A 154 16.51 -9.25 -12.82
CA VAL A 154 15.36 -8.84 -12.00
C VAL A 154 15.55 -9.40 -10.59
N ASP A 155 15.67 -8.50 -9.61
CA ASP A 155 15.87 -8.83 -8.20
C ASP A 155 14.65 -8.40 -7.36
N PRO A 156 13.62 -9.26 -7.23
CA PRO A 156 12.39 -8.92 -6.52
C PRO A 156 12.61 -8.63 -5.02
N ILE A 157 13.69 -9.16 -4.43
CA ILE A 157 14.02 -8.96 -3.02
C ILE A 157 14.51 -7.52 -2.83
N ARG A 158 15.43 -7.08 -3.70
CA ARG A 158 15.92 -5.70 -3.70
C ARG A 158 14.81 -4.67 -3.92
N ASP A 159 13.86 -4.97 -4.81
CA ASP A 159 12.69 -4.12 -5.03
C ASP A 159 11.86 -3.95 -3.75
N LEU A 160 11.62 -5.06 -3.06
CA LEU A 160 10.89 -5.09 -1.79
C LEU A 160 11.61 -4.29 -0.71
N GLU A 161 12.92 -4.50 -0.56
CA GLU A 161 13.76 -3.80 0.41
C GLU A 161 13.83 -2.29 0.12
N THR A 162 13.87 -1.91 -1.15
CA THR A 162 13.91 -0.50 -1.57
C THR A 162 12.64 0.22 -1.13
N ILE A 163 11.47 -0.33 -1.44
CA ILE A 163 10.18 0.26 -1.07
C ILE A 163 10.02 0.27 0.46
N GLN A 164 10.32 -0.84 1.13
CA GLN A 164 10.24 -0.92 2.59
C GLN A 164 11.18 0.08 3.26
N GLY A 165 12.41 0.21 2.77
CA GLY A 165 13.40 1.16 3.27
C GLY A 165 12.92 2.61 3.20
N GLU A 166 12.34 3.02 2.06
CA GLU A 166 11.79 4.37 1.90
C GLU A 166 10.59 4.64 2.83
N LEU A 167 9.69 3.66 3.01
CA LEU A 167 8.57 3.77 3.94
C LEU A 167 9.04 3.90 5.39
N CYS A 168 9.97 3.03 5.83
CA CYS A 168 10.52 3.06 7.18
C CYS A 168 11.29 4.37 7.46
N LYS A 169 12.07 4.88 6.50
CA LYS A 169 12.74 6.18 6.62
C LYS A 169 11.73 7.31 6.83
N LYS A 170 10.61 7.31 6.10
CA LYS A 170 9.56 8.32 6.25
C LYS A 170 8.86 8.25 7.60
N ASP A 171 8.53 7.04 8.05
CA ASP A 171 7.94 6.82 9.36
C ASP A 171 8.89 7.29 10.47
N LEU A 172 10.17 6.96 10.37
CA LEU A 172 11.19 7.42 11.31
C LEU A 172 11.29 8.95 11.33
N ALA A 173 11.32 9.60 10.16
CA ALA A 173 11.32 11.06 10.06
C ALA A 173 10.07 11.68 10.72
N TYR A 174 8.90 11.07 10.53
CA TYR A 174 7.65 11.50 11.14
C TYR A 174 7.67 11.34 12.68
N VAL A 175 8.08 10.17 13.17
CA VAL A 175 8.19 9.87 14.60
C VAL A 175 9.15 10.85 15.29
N LEU A 176 10.31 11.11 14.69
CA LEU A 176 11.28 12.07 15.22
C LEU A 176 10.74 13.51 15.24
N ALA A 177 10.00 13.92 14.21
CA ALA A 177 9.36 15.24 14.19
C ALA A 177 8.29 15.36 15.30
N GLN A 178 7.45 14.34 15.48
CA GLN A 178 6.43 14.30 16.54
C GLN A 178 7.05 14.27 17.94
N ARG A 179 8.17 13.57 18.11
CA ARG A 179 8.93 13.55 19.36
C ARG A 179 9.39 14.95 19.75
N LYS A 180 10.02 15.69 18.82
CA LYS A 180 10.50 17.07 19.06
C LYS A 180 9.36 18.00 19.48
N LEU A 181 8.20 17.91 18.83
CA LEU A 181 7.03 18.71 19.19
C LEU A 181 6.54 18.39 20.61
N ARG A 182 6.40 17.10 20.94
CA ARG A 182 5.99 16.66 22.28
C ARG A 182 7.00 17.02 23.36
N GLU A 183 8.30 16.99 23.07
CA GLU A 183 9.34 17.45 24.01
C GLU A 183 9.19 18.94 24.35
N VAL A 184 8.84 19.77 23.36
CA VAL A 184 8.53 21.19 23.59
C VAL A 184 7.28 21.35 24.45
N ASP A 185 6.24 20.56 24.21
CA ASP A 185 5.00 20.61 25.01
C ASP A 185 5.21 20.17 26.46
N VAL A 186 6.00 19.12 26.69
CA VAL A 186 6.39 18.66 28.04
C VAL A 186 7.20 19.71 28.78
N ARG A 187 8.09 20.44 28.09
CA ARG A 187 8.82 21.57 28.70
C ARG A 187 7.90 22.70 29.13
N LYS A 188 6.79 22.94 28.41
CA LYS A 188 5.80 23.97 28.74
C LYS A 188 4.85 23.52 29.86
N ASN A 189 4.53 22.23 29.94
CA ASN A 189 3.60 21.66 30.92
C ASN A 189 4.28 20.54 31.76
N PRO A 190 4.70 20.81 33.01
CA PRO A 190 5.42 19.85 33.86
C PRO A 190 4.66 18.57 34.20
N THR A 191 3.34 18.54 33.97
CA THR A 191 2.47 17.39 34.23
C THR A 191 2.42 16.39 33.08
N MET A 192 2.82 16.77 31.87
CA MET A 192 2.89 15.85 30.73
C MET A 192 4.17 15.03 30.76
N LYS A 193 4.06 13.73 30.49
CA LYS A 193 5.19 12.81 30.31
C LYS A 193 5.22 12.32 28.87
N LEU A 194 6.41 12.10 28.33
CA LEU A 194 6.55 11.46 27.02
C LEU A 194 6.05 10.01 27.11
N PRO A 195 5.38 9.50 26.06
CA PRO A 195 5.05 8.08 25.96
C PRO A 195 6.32 7.19 26.02
N PRO A 196 6.22 5.97 26.59
CA PRO A 196 7.34 5.03 26.66
C PRO A 196 7.94 4.68 25.28
N LEU A 197 7.15 4.81 24.21
CA LEU A 197 7.55 4.62 22.80
C LEU A 197 8.71 5.53 22.32
N PHE A 198 9.06 6.60 23.03
CA PHE A 198 10.14 7.51 22.64
C PHE A 198 11.45 7.31 23.42
N PHE A 199 11.49 6.34 24.34
CA PHE A 199 12.66 6.08 25.21
C PHE A 199 13.45 4.83 24.83
N THR A 200 13.01 4.08 23.81
CA THR A 200 13.69 2.94 23.21
C THR A 200 14.31 3.35 21.88
#